data_AF-A0A6I5NQB9-F1
#
_entry.id   AF-A0A6I5NQB9-F1
#
_cell.length_a   1.000
_cell.length_b   1.000
_cell.length_c   1.000
_cell.angle_alpha   90.00
_cell.angle_beta   90.00
_cell.angle_gamma   90.00
#
_symmetry.space_group_name_H-M   'P 1'
#
loop_
_entity.id
_entity.type
_entity.pdbx_description
1 polymer ?
#
loop_
_entity_poly.entity_id
_entity_poly.type
_entity_poly.pdbx_seq_one_letter_code
_entity_poly.pdbx_strand_id
1 'polypeptide(L)' 'MQLALDDYQTKELLKEVLVEILQEKREVFYELILEALEDVGMAKAIEEGEETEFVDTSDIQAIFQGKV' A
#
# COMPACT_ATOMS: atom_id res chain seq x y z
N MET A 1 -21.77 -39.52 16.35
CA MET A 1 -21.28 -39.44 14.97
C MET A 1 -20.26 -38.33 14.92
N GLN A 2 -18.98 -38.66 14.69
CA GLN A 2 -17.89 -37.68 14.70
C GLN A 2 -17.72 -37.17 13.26
N LEU A 3 -18.08 -35.91 13.03
CA LEU A 3 -17.91 -35.23 11.75
C LEU A 3 -16.46 -34.75 11.66
N ALA A 4 -15.57 -35.60 11.16
CA ALA A 4 -14.22 -35.18 10.80
C ALA A 4 -14.22 -34.78 9.32
N LEU A 5 -13.74 -33.57 9.03
CA LEU A 5 -13.49 -33.12 7.66
C LEU A 5 -12.27 -33.85 7.12
N ASP A 6 -12.33 -34.28 5.86
CA ASP A 6 -11.15 -34.76 5.16
C ASP A 6 -10.24 -33.60 4.70
N ASP A 7 -9.06 -33.93 4.18
CA ASP A 7 -8.07 -32.93 3.74
C ASP A 7 -8.60 -32.03 2.62
N TYR A 8 -9.43 -32.58 1.73
CA TYR A 8 -10.01 -31.81 0.63
C TYR A 8 -11.04 -30.81 1.15
N GLN A 9 -11.95 -31.26 2.00
CA GLN A 9 -12.96 -30.43 2.65
C GLN A 9 -12.32 -29.34 3.50
N THR A 10 -11.25 -29.67 4.23
CA THR A 10 -10.51 -28.70 5.05
C THR A 10 -9.86 -27.63 4.18
N LYS A 11 -9.26 -28.01 3.05
CA LYS A 11 -8.64 -27.07 2.11
C LYS A 11 -9.66 -26.13 1.47
N GLU A 12 -10.81 -26.67 1.07
CA GLU A 12 -11.87 -25.84 0.48
C GLU A 12 -12.43 -24.84 1.49
N LEU A 13 -12.70 -25.28 2.72
CA LEU A 13 -13.14 -24.39 3.80
C LEU A 13 -12.12 -23.27 4.07
N LEU A 14 -10.82 -23.59 4.11
CA LEU A 14 -9.78 -22.58 4.33
C LEU A 14 -9.76 -21.53 3.21
N LYS A 15 -9.91 -21.94 1.95
CA LYS A 15 -9.98 -21.01 0.82
C LYS A 15 -11.20 -20.11 0.91
N GLU A 16 -12.35 -20.68 1.26
CA GLU A 16 -13.60 -19.94 1.40
C GLU A 16 -13.47 -18.87 2.50
N VAL A 17 -12.95 -19.25 3.68
CA VAL A 17 -12.67 -18.31 4.77
C VAL A 17 -11.72 -17.20 4.33
N LEU A 18 -10.66 -17.52 3.57
CA LEU A 18 -9.75 -16.50 3.05
C LEU A 18 -10.46 -15.53 2.10
N VAL A 19 -11.27 -16.05 1.17
CA VAL A 19 -12.03 -15.23 0.22
C VAL A 19 -13.04 -14.35 0.95
N GLU A 20 -13.76 -14.90 1.93
CA GLU A 20 -14.70 -14.15 2.76
C GLU A 20 -14.02 -13.01 3.50
N ILE A 21 -12.87 -13.27 4.14
CA ILE A 21 -12.10 -12.22 4.82
C ILE A 21 -11.72 -11.09 3.85
N LEU A 22 -11.24 -11.42 2.64
CA LEU A 22 -10.90 -10.43 1.62
C LEU A 22 -12.11 -9.59 1.17
N GLN A 23 -13.29 -10.21 1.09
CA GLN A 23 -14.51 -9.55 0.66
C GLN A 23 -15.14 -8.69 1.78
N GLU A 24 -15.20 -9.22 3.00
CA GLU A 24 -15.81 -8.57 4.15
C GLU A 24 -14.93 -7.47 4.74
N LYS A 25 -13.61 -7.64 4.70
CA LYS A 25 -12.63 -6.66 5.17
C LYS A 25 -12.03 -5.86 4.02
N ARG A 26 -12.82 -5.64 2.96
CA ARG A 26 -12.37 -4.94 1.74
C ARG A 26 -11.72 -3.59 2.03
N GLU A 27 -12.27 -2.81 2.97
CA GLU A 27 -11.71 -1.51 3.35
C GLU A 27 -10.31 -1.65 3.95
N VAL A 28 -10.13 -2.58 4.89
CA VAL A 28 -8.82 -2.88 5.51
C VAL A 28 -7.80 -3.31 4.45
N PHE A 29 -8.19 -4.19 3.52
CA PHE A 29 -7.31 -4.60 2.43
C PHE A 29 -7.01 -3.46 1.45
N TYR A 30 -7.99 -2.61 1.17
CA TYR A 30 -7.80 -1.45 0.32
C TYR A 30 -6.79 -0.47 0.95
N GLU A 31 -6.96 -0.14 2.22
CA GLU A 31 -6.05 0.73 2.97
C GLU A 31 -4.63 0.15 3.01
N LEU A 32 -4.49 -1.15 3.31
CA LEU A 32 -3.18 -1.80 3.37
C LEU A 32 -2.46 -1.77 2.02
N ILE A 33 -3.17 -1.99 0.91
CA ILE A 33 -2.57 -1.92 -0.42
C ILE A 33 -2.26 -0.47 -0.81
N LEU A 34 -3.13 0.47 -0.46
CA LEU A 34 -2.90 1.90 -0.70
C LEU A 34 -1.64 2.39 0.01
N GLU A 35 -1.51 2.11 1.30
CA GLU A 35 -0.34 2.46 2.11
C GLU A 35 0.94 1.86 1.53
N ALA A 36 0.92 0.58 1.16
CA ALA A 36 2.07 -0.06 0.54
C ALA A 36 2.47 0.60 -0.80
N LEU A 37 1.51 1.05 -1.60
CA LEU A 37 1.78 1.76 -2.84
C LEU A 37 2.33 3.17 -2.57
N GLU A 38 1.82 3.87 -1.55
CA GLU A 38 2.31 5.18 -1.12
C GLU A 38 3.75 5.10 -0.62
N ASP A 39 4.08 4.10 0.20
CA ASP A 39 5.45 3.87 0.69
C ASP A 39 6.43 3.61 -0.45
N VAL A 40 6.05 2.75 -1.41
CA VAL A 40 6.88 2.48 -2.60
C VAL A 40 7.03 3.74 -3.46
N GLY A 41 5.96 4.50 -3.64
CA GLY A 41 5.98 5.76 -4.38
C GLY A 41 6.92 6.78 -3.73
N MET A 42 6.86 6.93 -2.40
CA MET A 42 7.71 7.85 -1.66
C MET A 42 9.18 7.43 -1.67
N ALA A 43 9.46 6.13 -1.50
CA ALA A 43 10.82 5.61 -1.60
C ALA A 43 11.46 5.93 -2.96
N LYS A 44 10.71 5.73 -4.06
CA LYS A 44 11.16 6.08 -5.40
C LYS A 44 11.36 7.57 -5.61
N ALA A 45 10.43 8.41 -5.11
CA ALA A 45 10.56 9.86 -5.24
C ALA A 45 11.80 10.40 -4.51
N ILE A 46 12.18 9.78 -3.38
CA ILE A 46 13.42 10.11 -2.68
C ILE A 46 14.64 9.69 -3.50
N GLU A 47 14.66 8.45 -4.00
CA GLU A 47 15.75 7.94 -4.85
C GLU A 47 15.95 8.81 -6.10
N GLU A 48 14.87 9.15 -6.81
CA GLU A 48 14.90 10.05 -7.96
C GLU A 48 15.38 11.46 -7.58
N GLY A 49 14.99 11.95 -6.41
CA GLY A 49 15.41 13.26 -5.90
C GLY A 49 16.90 13.34 -5.58
N GLU A 50 17.52 12.25 -5.09
CA GLU A 50 18.96 12.18 -4.81
C GLU A 50 19.82 12.33 -6.08
N GLU A 51 19.28 12.00 -7.25
CA GLU A 51 19.95 12.19 -8.54
C GLU A 51 19.84 13.63 -9.10
N THR A 52 19.12 14.52 -8.41
CA THR A 52 18.92 15.91 -8.83
C THR A 52 19.82 16.90 -8.07
N GLU A 53 20.00 18.09 -8.63
CA GLU A 53 20.76 19.15 -7.96
C GLU A 53 19.99 19.74 -6.77
N PHE A 54 20.70 20.08 -5.70
CA PHE A 54 20.14 20.85 -4.60
C PHE A 54 19.77 22.26 -5.05
N VAL A 55 18.61 22.73 -4.63
CA VAL A 55 18.15 24.11 -4.83
C VAL A 55 18.33 24.93 -3.56
N ASP A 56 18.55 26.23 -3.70
CA ASP A 56 18.63 27.11 -2.54
C ASP A 56 17.23 27.35 -1.97
N THR A 57 17.13 27.48 -0.65
CA THR A 57 15.84 27.76 0.02
C THR A 57 15.26 29.11 -0.42
N SER A 58 16.09 30.07 -0.79
CA SER A 58 15.66 31.38 -1.31
C SER A 58 14.92 31.26 -2.64
N ASP A 59 15.33 30.35 -3.53
CA ASP A 59 14.64 30.08 -4.79
C ASP A 59 13.24 29.53 -4.54
N ILE A 60 13.11 28.59 -3.60
CA ILE A 60 11.82 28.03 -3.16
C ILE A 60 10.92 29.15 -2.59
N GLN A 61 11.48 30.03 -1.75
CA GLN A 61 10.72 31.14 -1.17
C GLN A 61 10.28 32.17 -2.20
N ALA A 62 11.09 32.43 -3.23
CA ALA A 62 10.72 33.35 -4.32
C ALA A 62 9.50 32.83 -5.09
N ILE A 63 9.42 31.51 -5.32
CA ILE A 63 8.26 30.85 -5.94
C ILE A 63 7.01 31.05 -5.09
N PHE A 64 7.07 30.76 -3.78
CA PHE A 64 5.91 30.95 -2.89
C PHE A 64 5.44 32.40 -2.79
N GLN A 65 6.34 33.37 -2.97
CA GLN A 65 6.02 34.79 -2.95
C GLN A 65 5.57 35.33 -4.32
N GLY A 66 5.55 34.50 -5.36
CA GLY A 66 5.21 34.91 -6.72
C GLY A 66 6.21 35.90 -7.33
N LYS A 67 7.48 35.85 -6.91
CA LYS A 67 8.55 36.76 -7.35
C LYS A 67 9.44 36.15 -8.44
N VAL A 68 8.90 35.19 -9.19
CA VAL A 68 9.59 34.48 -10.28
C VAL A 68 9.67 35.36 -11.52
#